data_AF-A0A2A7UKV6-F1
#
_entry.id   AF-A0A2A7UKV6-F1
#
_cell.length_a   1.000
_cell.length_b   1.000
_cell.length_c   1.000
_cell.angle_alpha   90.00
_cell.angle_beta   90.00
_cell.angle_gamma   90.00
#
_symmetry.space_group_name_H-M   'P 1'
#
loop_
_entity.id
_entity.type
_entity.pdbx_description
1 polymer ?
#
loop_
_entity_poly.entity_id
_entity_poly.type
_entity_poly.pdbx_seq_one_letter_code
_entity_poly.pdbx_strand_id
1 'polypeptide(L)'
;MLSALSVPGVPSLPPAPPVFDSAAIRRLEGAGIFHPSRDVLIPGPDPETIRRWSALLGSSRTREYVASDLRATNTALKLSEFLQSSSPQEHGTATRSPTAGDHLLADLLSERVNEIEETTRQWLRHAEPQPGRYIEARRGLRSRDSRLRIGVAGPSGSAGVQRLHDRLAQSGPVGLFEFTPAPASPADSRYAAAWYPAEDSEPAVRVSRADWSSADRGTSQALGEWITGQQLDLCVLSGMPLVPEAVVRAPRIGCVNAHNGALPRYRGMDAVGWALIEQNTTISCSAQIITTGVDIGTVIATAPMSVFPLQTLRRRVRQAQVQVITDAVDQAPNLDNALWKHRIEGGTLYFRLHHRLRTALDRAVRDSLTQRRGGDTS
;
A
#
# COMPACT_ATOMS: atom_id res chain seq x y z
N MET A 1 16.62 -31.86 20.26
CA MET A 1 15.32 -31.84 19.56
C MET A 1 14.39 -30.82 20.22
N LEU A 2 14.63 -29.53 20.02
CA LEU A 2 13.67 -28.49 20.40
C LEU A 2 12.84 -28.19 19.15
N SER A 3 11.66 -28.79 19.08
CA SER A 3 10.63 -28.42 18.11
C SER A 3 10.29 -26.96 18.34
N ALA A 4 10.51 -26.10 17.34
CA ALA A 4 10.07 -24.71 17.35
C ALA A 4 8.54 -24.69 17.50
N LEU A 5 8.06 -24.53 18.73
CA LEU A 5 6.64 -24.33 19.02
C LEU A 5 6.23 -23.01 18.37
N SER A 6 5.35 -23.06 17.37
CA SER A 6 4.71 -21.87 16.82
C SER A 6 3.98 -21.15 17.96
N VAL A 7 4.48 -19.98 18.36
CA VAL A 7 3.81 -19.12 19.32
C VAL A 7 2.58 -18.50 18.63
N PRO A 8 1.35 -18.70 19.15
CA PRO A 8 0.16 -18.12 18.56
C PRO A 8 0.29 -16.59 18.44
N GLY A 9 0.14 -16.06 17.23
CA GLY A 9 0.18 -14.61 16.95
C GLY A 9 1.55 -14.06 16.55
N VAL A 10 2.64 -14.84 16.58
CA VAL A 10 3.94 -14.42 16.04
C VAL A 10 4.02 -14.78 14.55
N PRO A 11 4.34 -13.84 13.65
CA PRO A 11 4.57 -14.13 12.23
C PRO A 11 5.60 -15.25 12.05
N SER A 12 5.32 -16.18 11.14
CA SER A 12 6.24 -17.27 10.80
C SER A 12 6.15 -17.60 9.32
N LEU A 13 7.25 -18.12 8.78
CA LEU A 13 7.31 -18.54 7.38
C LEU A 13 6.37 -19.73 7.17
N PRO A 14 5.33 -19.64 6.32
CA PRO A 14 4.46 -20.77 6.04
C PRO A 14 5.24 -21.94 5.42
N PRO A 15 4.75 -23.18 5.56
CA PRO A 15 5.37 -24.33 4.91
C PRO A 15 5.40 -24.13 3.39
N ALA A 16 6.50 -24.55 2.77
CA ALA A 16 6.67 -24.47 1.33
C ALA A 16 5.56 -25.25 0.61
N PRO A 17 4.82 -24.63 -0.32
CA PRO A 17 3.85 -25.31 -1.16
C PRO A 17 4.55 -26.20 -2.20
N PRO A 18 3.82 -27.09 -2.89
CA PRO A 18 4.40 -27.90 -3.98
C PRO A 18 4.78 -27.06 -5.21
N VAL A 19 4.16 -25.88 -5.38
CA VAL A 19 4.37 -24.98 -6.51
C VAL A 19 4.40 -23.53 -6.02
N PHE A 20 5.30 -22.74 -6.58
CA PHE A 20 5.33 -21.29 -6.39
C PHE A 20 4.37 -20.63 -7.39
N ASP A 21 3.17 -20.28 -6.94
CA ASP A 21 2.10 -19.71 -7.77
C ASP A 21 1.46 -18.46 -7.11
N SER A 22 0.39 -17.93 -7.70
CA SER A 22 -0.34 -16.79 -7.15
C SER A 22 -0.91 -17.04 -5.74
N ALA A 23 -1.22 -18.28 -5.36
CA ALA A 23 -1.69 -18.60 -4.01
C ALA A 23 -0.53 -18.62 -3.01
N ALA A 24 0.64 -19.12 -3.41
CA ALA A 24 1.88 -19.05 -2.64
C ALA A 24 2.27 -17.59 -2.35
N ILE A 25 2.24 -16.74 -3.37
CA ILE A 25 2.51 -15.29 -3.23
C ILE A 25 1.59 -14.67 -2.19
N ARG A 26 0.26 -14.87 -2.29
CA ARG A 26 -0.71 -14.31 -1.33
C ARG A 26 -0.45 -14.79 0.09
N ARG A 27 -0.12 -16.07 0.26
CA ARG A 27 0.15 -16.66 1.59
C ARG A 27 1.41 -16.05 2.22
N LEU A 28 2.48 -15.91 1.44
CA LEU A 28 3.75 -15.32 1.91
C LEU A 28 3.60 -13.84 2.27
N GLU A 29 3.00 -13.06 1.36
CA GLU A 29 2.84 -11.62 1.55
C GLU A 29 1.84 -11.29 2.68
N GLY A 30 0.88 -12.19 2.94
CA GLY A 30 -0.04 -12.11 4.07
C GLY A 30 0.51 -12.64 5.40
N ALA A 31 1.67 -13.32 5.41
CA ALA A 31 2.23 -13.92 6.63
C ALA A 31 2.88 -12.91 7.58
N GLY A 32 3.07 -11.65 7.16
CA GLY A 32 3.66 -10.59 7.99
C GLY A 32 5.18 -10.71 8.18
N ILE A 33 5.84 -11.67 7.52
CA ILE A 33 7.27 -11.96 7.73
C ILE A 33 8.23 -10.96 7.10
N PHE A 34 7.81 -10.26 6.03
CA PHE A 34 8.67 -9.32 5.31
C PHE A 34 8.70 -7.92 5.94
N HIS A 35 7.78 -7.64 6.85
CA HIS A 35 7.60 -6.33 7.47
C HIS A 35 7.18 -6.47 8.94
N PRO A 36 8.02 -7.07 9.80
CA PRO A 36 7.72 -7.12 11.23
C PRO A 36 7.59 -5.72 11.83
N SER A 37 6.71 -5.59 12.82
CA SER A 37 6.75 -4.44 13.73
C SER A 37 8.10 -4.42 14.46
N ARG A 38 8.62 -3.23 14.80
CA ARG A 38 9.97 -3.06 15.39
C ARG A 38 10.23 -3.95 16.62
N ASP A 39 9.19 -4.27 17.38
CA ASP A 39 9.30 -5.04 18.64
C ASP A 39 9.03 -6.54 18.47
N VAL A 40 8.84 -7.02 17.24
CA VAL A 40 8.52 -8.43 16.95
C VAL A 40 9.75 -9.14 16.40
N LEU A 41 10.38 -9.95 17.25
CA LEU A 41 11.37 -10.93 16.80
C LEU A 41 10.65 -12.06 16.06
N ILE A 42 10.91 -12.19 14.76
CA ILE A 42 10.44 -13.33 13.97
C ILE A 42 11.42 -14.49 14.21
N PRO A 43 10.96 -15.63 14.73
CA PRO A 43 11.80 -16.81 14.84
C PRO A 43 12.29 -17.23 13.45
N GLY A 44 13.59 -17.55 13.34
CA GLY A 44 14.14 -18.12 12.12
C GLY A 44 13.40 -19.43 11.76
N PRO A 45 13.13 -19.69 10.47
CA PRO A 45 12.52 -20.94 10.05
C PRO A 45 13.47 -22.11 10.35
N ASP A 46 12.89 -23.29 10.63
CA ASP A 46 13.69 -24.49 10.86
C ASP A 46 14.47 -24.90 9.59
N PRO A 47 15.58 -25.66 9.73
CA PRO A 47 16.41 -26.03 8.59
C PRO A 47 15.69 -26.78 7.47
N GLU A 48 14.65 -27.56 7.79
CA GLU A 48 13.88 -28.31 6.80
C GLU A 48 12.94 -27.37 6.01
N THR A 49 12.31 -26.42 6.68
CA THR A 49 11.54 -25.36 6.01
C THR A 49 12.42 -24.54 5.06
N ILE A 50 13.63 -24.16 5.49
CA ILE A 50 14.60 -23.47 4.61
C ILE A 50 14.93 -24.33 3.40
N ARG A 51 15.26 -25.60 3.60
CA ARG A 51 15.62 -26.54 2.52
C ARG A 51 14.52 -26.64 1.47
N ARG A 52 13.26 -26.77 1.89
CA ARG A 52 12.10 -26.88 1.00
C ARG A 52 11.86 -25.61 0.19
N TRP A 53 11.95 -24.44 0.82
CA TRP A 53 11.81 -23.18 0.11
C TRP A 53 12.95 -22.93 -0.88
N SER A 54 14.21 -23.19 -0.49
CA SER A 54 15.35 -23.12 -1.42
C SER A 54 15.16 -24.05 -2.63
N ALA A 55 14.74 -25.30 -2.40
CA ALA A 55 14.48 -26.25 -3.49
C ALA A 55 13.36 -25.78 -4.41
N LEU A 56 12.26 -25.25 -3.85
CA LEU A 56 11.14 -24.72 -4.63
C LEU A 56 11.57 -23.53 -5.49
N LEU A 57 12.31 -22.58 -4.91
CA LEU A 57 12.77 -21.39 -5.62
C LEU A 57 13.78 -21.71 -6.72
N GLY A 58 14.62 -22.73 -6.53
CA GLY A 58 15.57 -23.22 -7.55
C GLY A 58 14.93 -24.00 -8.70
N SER A 59 13.66 -24.41 -8.59
CA SER A 59 13.00 -25.21 -9.63
C SER A 59 12.82 -24.44 -10.94
N SER A 60 12.89 -25.12 -12.09
CA SER A 60 12.68 -24.52 -13.41
C SER A 60 11.32 -23.82 -13.51
N ARG A 61 10.26 -24.45 -12.99
CA ARG A 61 8.91 -23.88 -12.98
C ARG A 61 8.83 -22.56 -12.20
N THR A 62 9.51 -22.45 -11.05
CA THR A 62 9.55 -21.20 -10.30
C THR A 62 10.33 -20.14 -11.07
N ARG A 63 11.44 -20.50 -11.73
CA ARG A 63 12.22 -19.55 -12.54
C ARG A 63 11.42 -18.99 -13.72
N GLU A 64 10.69 -19.84 -14.44
CA GLU A 64 9.77 -19.42 -15.51
C GLU A 64 8.68 -18.48 -14.97
N TYR A 65 8.08 -18.83 -13.84
CA TYR A 65 7.03 -18.00 -13.26
C TYR A 65 7.56 -16.64 -12.78
N VAL A 66 8.71 -16.61 -12.11
CA VAL A 66 9.43 -15.39 -11.72
C VAL A 66 9.73 -14.52 -12.94
N ALA A 67 10.20 -15.10 -14.04
CA ALA A 67 10.46 -14.35 -15.27
C ALA A 67 9.18 -13.73 -15.86
N SER A 68 8.06 -14.45 -15.81
CA SER A 68 6.79 -14.04 -16.44
C SER A 68 5.89 -13.13 -15.57
N ASP A 69 6.01 -13.14 -14.25
CA ASP A 69 5.14 -12.40 -13.33
C ASP A 69 5.96 -11.50 -12.38
N LEU A 70 5.72 -10.19 -12.47
CA LEU A 70 6.45 -9.20 -11.67
C LEU A 70 6.20 -9.35 -10.16
N ARG A 71 5.02 -9.84 -9.75
CA ARG A 71 4.72 -10.12 -8.34
C ARG A 71 5.50 -11.34 -7.88
N ALA A 72 5.65 -12.35 -8.73
CA ALA A 72 6.49 -13.50 -8.45
C ALA A 72 7.96 -13.06 -8.27
N THR A 73 8.49 -12.21 -9.15
CA THR A 73 9.82 -11.58 -8.97
C THR A 73 9.92 -10.86 -7.63
N ASN A 74 8.96 -10.00 -7.30
CA ASN A 74 8.96 -9.21 -6.07
C ASN A 74 8.93 -10.06 -4.80
N THR A 75 8.07 -11.08 -4.75
CA THR A 75 7.97 -11.97 -3.59
C THR A 75 9.17 -12.90 -3.49
N ALA A 76 9.73 -13.37 -4.62
CA ALA A 76 10.95 -14.18 -4.63
C ALA A 76 12.16 -13.38 -4.11
N LEU A 77 12.29 -12.10 -4.46
CA LEU A 77 13.32 -11.20 -3.89
C LEU A 77 13.21 -11.15 -2.35
N LYS A 78 12.01 -10.85 -1.84
CA LYS A 78 11.76 -10.77 -0.38
C LYS A 78 12.05 -12.09 0.33
N LEU A 79 11.59 -13.21 -0.25
CA LEU A 79 11.78 -14.53 0.33
C LEU A 79 13.26 -14.95 0.31
N SER A 80 13.98 -14.66 -0.78
CA SER A 80 15.41 -14.94 -0.88
C SER A 80 16.20 -14.21 0.21
N GLU A 81 15.93 -12.91 0.42
CA GLU A 81 16.57 -12.13 1.49
C GLU A 81 16.19 -12.63 2.88
N PHE A 82 14.91 -12.96 3.10
CA PHE A 82 14.44 -13.52 4.36
C PHE A 82 15.19 -14.81 4.71
N LEU A 83 15.28 -15.76 3.78
CA LEU A 83 15.99 -17.04 3.99
C LEU A 83 17.49 -16.86 4.24
N GLN A 84 18.13 -15.87 3.60
CA GLN A 84 19.54 -15.56 3.84
C GLN A 84 19.75 -14.92 5.23
N SER A 85 18.85 -14.04 5.65
CA SER A 85 18.93 -13.35 6.95
C SER A 85 18.58 -14.23 8.14
N SER A 86 17.70 -15.22 7.97
CA SER A 86 17.19 -16.07 9.04
C SER A 86 18.00 -17.36 9.25
N SER A 87 19.21 -17.42 8.71
CA SER A 87 20.11 -18.54 8.94
C SER A 87 20.54 -18.57 10.42
N PRO A 88 20.62 -19.74 11.08
CA PRO A 88 20.82 -19.80 12.54
C PRO A 88 22.07 -19.03 12.99
N GLN A 89 21.88 -18.00 13.82
CA GLN A 89 22.93 -17.49 14.69
C GLN A 89 22.97 -18.36 15.95
N GLU A 90 23.36 -19.62 15.82
CA GLU A 90 23.73 -20.41 16.98
C GLU A 90 25.24 -20.24 17.22
N HIS A 91 25.57 -19.55 18.32
CA HIS A 91 26.84 -19.69 19.03
C HIS A 91 28.11 -19.76 18.16
N GLY A 92 28.42 -18.67 17.47
CA GLY A 92 29.79 -18.38 17.04
C GLY A 92 30.38 -19.22 15.90
N THR A 93 29.61 -20.04 15.18
CA THR A 93 30.14 -20.72 13.99
C THR A 93 29.15 -20.78 12.81
N ALA A 94 29.63 -20.27 11.67
CA ALA A 94 29.15 -20.38 10.29
C ALA A 94 27.72 -19.91 9.93
N THR A 95 27.67 -18.76 9.26
CA THR A 95 26.61 -18.47 8.27
C THR A 95 26.45 -19.67 7.34
N ARG A 96 25.21 -20.10 7.05
CA ARG A 96 24.96 -21.12 6.02
C ARG A 96 25.67 -20.68 4.75
N SER A 97 26.56 -21.52 4.25
CA SER A 97 27.14 -21.31 2.93
C SER A 97 26.01 -21.40 1.90
N PRO A 98 25.86 -20.40 1.02
CA PRO A 98 24.85 -20.44 -0.03
C PRO A 98 25.03 -21.70 -0.88
N THR A 99 23.93 -22.33 -1.25
CA THR A 99 23.94 -23.49 -2.15
C THR A 99 24.06 -23.02 -3.60
N ALA A 100 24.45 -23.91 -4.51
CA ALA A 100 24.44 -23.62 -5.95
C ALA A 100 23.06 -23.14 -6.45
N GLY A 101 21.98 -23.66 -5.86
CA GLY A 101 20.61 -23.20 -6.16
C GLY A 101 20.32 -21.78 -5.65
N ASP A 102 20.89 -21.38 -4.52
CA ASP A 102 20.73 -20.00 -4.01
C ASP A 102 21.49 -19.00 -4.90
N HIS A 103 22.69 -19.36 -5.36
CA HIS A 103 23.44 -18.55 -6.32
C HIS A 103 22.68 -18.39 -7.64
N LEU A 104 22.20 -19.49 -8.22
CA LEU A 104 21.43 -19.46 -9.47
C LEU A 104 20.16 -18.58 -9.36
N LEU A 105 19.46 -18.65 -8.21
CA LEU A 105 18.31 -17.79 -7.97
C LEU A 105 18.71 -16.33 -7.80
N ALA A 106 19.79 -16.05 -7.06
CA ALA A 106 20.27 -14.69 -6.85
C ALA A 106 20.70 -14.03 -8.17
N ASP A 107 21.35 -14.79 -9.05
CA ASP A 107 21.74 -14.34 -10.39
C ASP A 107 20.50 -14.04 -11.24
N LEU A 108 19.55 -15.00 -11.31
CA LEU A 108 18.28 -14.80 -12.02
C LEU A 108 17.53 -13.55 -11.53
N LEU A 109 17.39 -13.39 -10.21
CA LEU A 109 16.69 -12.24 -9.64
C LEU A 109 17.43 -10.92 -9.93
N SER A 110 18.76 -10.96 -10.02
CA SER A 110 19.56 -9.79 -10.38
C SER A 110 19.41 -9.42 -11.84
N GLU A 111 19.45 -10.39 -12.74
CA GLU A 111 19.16 -10.21 -14.16
C GLU A 111 17.76 -9.63 -14.37
N ARG A 112 16.75 -10.19 -13.69
CA ARG A 112 15.36 -9.69 -13.76
C ARG A 112 15.22 -8.25 -13.27
N VAL A 113 15.87 -7.87 -12.17
CA VAL A 113 15.84 -6.49 -11.68
C VAL A 113 16.48 -5.54 -12.71
N ASN A 114 17.61 -5.93 -13.31
CA ASN A 114 18.28 -5.12 -14.33
C ASN A 114 17.44 -4.98 -15.60
N GLU A 115 16.79 -6.06 -16.04
CA GLU A 115 15.90 -6.04 -17.21
C GLU A 115 14.68 -5.14 -16.96
N ILE A 116 14.06 -5.23 -15.78
CA ILE A 116 12.94 -4.35 -15.39
C ILE A 116 13.39 -2.89 -15.39
N GLU A 117 14.57 -2.58 -14.84
CA GLU A 117 15.11 -1.23 -14.86
C GLU A 117 15.27 -0.71 -16.28
N GLU A 118 15.95 -1.46 -17.14
CA GLU A 118 16.29 -1.00 -18.48
C GLU A 118 15.05 -0.86 -19.35
N THR A 119 14.13 -1.82 -19.31
CA THR A 119 12.86 -1.75 -20.05
C THR A 119 11.99 -0.59 -19.58
N THR A 120 11.88 -0.37 -18.26
CA THR A 120 11.16 0.79 -17.70
C THR A 120 11.82 2.10 -18.12
N ARG A 121 13.16 2.17 -18.08
CA ARG A 121 13.94 3.35 -18.49
C ARG A 121 13.71 3.68 -19.97
N GLN A 122 13.78 2.69 -20.86
CA GLN A 122 13.52 2.85 -22.29
C GLN A 122 12.08 3.30 -22.53
N TRP A 123 11.11 2.67 -21.88
CA TRP A 123 9.71 3.08 -21.99
C TRP A 123 9.50 4.53 -21.54
N LEU A 124 10.03 4.94 -20.38
CA LEU A 124 9.88 6.32 -19.88
C LEU A 124 10.48 7.39 -20.81
N ARG A 125 11.42 7.02 -21.69
CA ARG A 125 11.97 7.93 -22.70
C ARG A 125 11.03 8.15 -23.87
N HIS A 126 10.34 7.11 -24.31
CA HIS A 126 9.59 7.10 -25.57
C HIS A 126 8.07 7.14 -25.39
N ALA A 127 7.57 6.91 -24.18
CA ALA A 127 6.14 6.90 -23.90
C ALA A 127 5.53 8.28 -24.12
N GLU A 128 4.47 8.31 -24.92
CA GLU A 128 3.66 9.51 -25.11
C GLU A 128 2.63 9.66 -23.98
N PRO A 129 2.39 10.89 -23.49
CA PRO A 129 1.35 11.15 -22.51
C PRO A 129 -0.03 10.78 -23.07
N GLN A 130 -0.69 9.81 -22.43
CA GLN A 130 -2.11 9.53 -22.68
C GLN A 130 -2.95 10.40 -21.73
N PRO A 131 -3.85 11.27 -22.24
CA PRO A 131 -4.73 12.04 -21.37
C PRO A 131 -5.73 11.10 -20.69
N GLY A 132 -5.66 11.02 -19.36
CA GLY A 132 -6.71 10.38 -18.57
C GLY A 132 -8.00 11.20 -18.70
N ARG A 133 -9.09 10.59 -19.16
CA ARG A 133 -10.40 11.27 -19.21
C ARG A 133 -11.00 11.24 -17.81
N TYR A 134 -11.00 12.38 -17.11
CA TYR A 134 -11.61 12.49 -15.80
C TYR A 134 -13.06 12.00 -15.85
N ILE A 135 -13.39 11.00 -15.02
CA ILE A 135 -14.76 10.55 -14.84
C ILE A 135 -15.22 11.18 -13.53
N GLU A 136 -15.86 12.34 -13.65
CA GLU A 136 -16.52 12.98 -12.53
C GLU A 136 -17.43 11.97 -11.83
N ALA A 137 -17.39 11.98 -10.50
CA ALA A 137 -18.52 11.61 -9.66
C ALA A 137 -19.82 12.05 -10.35
N ARG A 138 -20.81 11.17 -10.50
CA ARG A 138 -22.13 11.53 -11.05
C ARG A 138 -22.59 12.79 -10.30
N ARG A 139 -22.63 13.95 -10.97
CA ARG A 139 -23.03 15.22 -10.35
C ARG A 139 -24.50 15.12 -9.94
N GLY A 140 -24.74 14.64 -8.73
CA GLY A 140 -25.94 14.99 -7.98
C GLY A 140 -25.87 16.49 -7.66
N LEU A 141 -27.01 17.17 -7.73
CA LEU A 141 -27.15 18.58 -7.35
C LEU A 141 -26.41 18.84 -6.03
N ARG A 142 -25.64 19.93 -5.99
CA ARG A 142 -24.82 20.42 -4.86
C ARG A 142 -25.69 20.84 -3.66
N SER A 143 -26.40 19.89 -3.10
CA SER A 143 -27.12 20.03 -1.85
C SER A 143 -26.37 19.19 -0.83
N ARG A 144 -25.29 19.73 -0.26
CA ARG A 144 -24.73 19.15 0.96
C ARG A 144 -25.81 19.27 2.03
N ASP A 145 -26.35 18.12 2.45
CA ASP A 145 -27.20 18.10 3.64
C ASP A 145 -26.31 18.46 4.84
N SER A 146 -26.51 19.65 5.39
CA SER A 146 -25.75 20.16 6.54
C SER A 146 -25.95 19.34 7.82
N ARG A 147 -26.77 18.28 7.77
CA ARG A 147 -27.00 17.32 8.84
C ARG A 147 -26.00 16.16 8.87
N LEU A 148 -25.19 15.95 7.84
CA LEU A 148 -24.24 14.84 7.82
C LEU A 148 -23.13 15.01 8.88
N ARG A 149 -22.99 14.01 9.74
CA ARG A 149 -21.93 13.88 10.75
C ARG A 149 -20.75 13.14 10.12
N ILE A 150 -19.78 13.89 9.63
CA ILE A 150 -18.57 13.34 9.01
C ILE A 150 -17.44 13.34 10.03
N GLY A 151 -16.56 12.34 9.99
CA GLY A 151 -15.29 12.45 10.69
C GLY A 151 -14.12 11.91 9.87
N VAL A 152 -12.93 12.42 10.18
CA VAL A 152 -11.69 12.07 9.48
C VAL A 152 -10.81 11.27 10.44
N ALA A 153 -10.39 10.07 10.05
CA ALA A 153 -9.50 9.22 10.82
C ALA A 153 -8.10 9.13 10.17
N GLY A 154 -7.04 9.33 10.96
CA GLY A 154 -5.67 9.26 10.46
C GLY A 154 -4.60 9.28 11.56
N PRO A 155 -3.30 9.16 11.21
CA PRO A 155 -2.23 9.18 12.19
C PRO A 155 -2.16 10.49 12.98
N SER A 156 -1.91 10.40 14.29
CA SER A 156 -1.74 11.55 15.18
C SER A 156 -0.64 12.49 14.70
N GLY A 157 -0.94 13.78 14.66
CA GLY A 157 0.02 14.81 14.24
C GLY A 157 0.28 14.87 12.73
N SER A 158 -0.48 14.12 11.92
CA SER A 158 -0.31 14.15 10.47
C SER A 158 -0.84 15.44 9.87
N ALA A 159 0.07 16.29 9.37
CA ALA A 159 -0.27 17.52 8.66
C ALA A 159 -1.18 17.25 7.42
N GLY A 160 -1.08 16.06 6.81
CA GLY A 160 -1.96 15.66 5.71
C GLY A 160 -3.41 15.44 6.15
N VAL A 161 -3.59 14.77 7.30
CA VAL A 161 -4.90 14.51 7.90
C VAL A 161 -5.53 15.82 8.34
N GLN A 162 -4.77 16.71 9.00
CA GLN A 162 -5.25 18.03 9.41
C GLN A 162 -5.73 18.86 8.20
N ARG A 163 -4.93 18.93 7.12
CA ARG A 163 -5.35 19.66 5.90
C ARG A 163 -6.61 19.09 5.27
N LEU A 164 -6.78 17.77 5.29
CA LEU A 164 -7.99 17.13 4.77
C LEU A 164 -9.21 17.48 5.65
N HIS A 165 -9.04 17.39 6.97
CA HIS A 165 -10.06 17.84 7.93
C HIS A 165 -10.46 19.29 7.68
N ASP A 166 -9.51 20.22 7.63
CA ASP A 166 -9.79 21.65 7.45
C ASP A 166 -10.50 21.93 6.13
N ARG A 167 -10.14 21.20 5.07
CA ARG A 167 -10.79 21.26 3.76
C ARG A 167 -12.25 20.81 3.83
N LEU A 168 -12.54 19.75 4.56
CA LEU A 168 -13.92 19.24 4.70
C LEU A 168 -14.74 20.12 5.66
N ALA A 169 -14.12 20.67 6.70
CA ALA A 169 -14.74 21.55 7.69
C ALA A 169 -15.23 22.88 7.10
N GLN A 170 -14.66 23.33 5.98
CA GLN A 170 -15.15 24.50 5.21
C GLN A 170 -16.62 24.38 4.78
N SER A 171 -17.21 23.18 4.85
CA SER A 171 -18.51 22.87 4.28
C SER A 171 -19.45 22.18 5.28
N GLY A 172 -19.10 22.14 6.57
CA GLY A 172 -19.92 21.57 7.64
C GLY A 172 -19.11 21.10 8.84
N PRO A 173 -19.77 20.71 9.95
CA PRO A 173 -19.09 20.15 11.11
C PRO A 173 -18.45 18.80 10.77
N VAL A 174 -17.14 18.68 11.01
CA VAL A 174 -16.36 17.46 10.76
C VAL A 174 -15.58 17.13 12.02
N GLY A 175 -15.64 15.86 12.46
CA GLY A 175 -14.81 15.35 13.55
C GLY A 175 -13.40 14.98 13.05
N LEU A 176 -12.40 15.06 13.93
CA LEU A 176 -11.05 14.56 13.68
C LEU A 176 -10.72 13.46 14.68
N PHE A 177 -10.28 12.32 14.17
CA PHE A 177 -9.90 11.14 14.93
C PHE A 177 -8.46 10.79 14.61
N GLU A 178 -7.65 10.79 15.64
CA GLU A 178 -6.23 10.51 15.50
C GLU A 178 -5.90 9.19 16.17
N PHE A 179 -5.07 8.39 15.51
CA PHE A 179 -4.48 7.21 16.12
C PHE A 179 -2.96 7.32 16.08
N THR A 180 -2.30 6.84 17.11
CA THR A 180 -0.84 6.70 17.06
C THR A 180 -0.52 5.37 16.39
N PRO A 181 0.00 5.34 15.15
CA PRO A 181 0.46 4.09 14.55
C PRO A 181 1.57 3.47 15.41
N ALA A 182 1.67 2.15 15.41
CA ALA A 182 2.90 1.50 15.87
C ALA A 182 4.07 2.03 15.00
N PRO A 183 5.25 2.29 15.59
CA PRO A 183 6.36 2.91 14.86
C PRO A 183 6.71 2.09 13.60
N ALA A 184 6.68 2.74 12.45
CA ALA A 184 7.11 2.12 11.20
C ALA A 184 8.63 1.86 11.25
N SER A 185 9.08 0.75 10.68
CA SER A 185 10.52 0.53 10.46
C SER A 185 11.05 1.63 9.53
N PRO A 186 12.21 2.25 9.81
CA PRO A 186 12.72 3.30 8.93
C PRO A 186 13.08 2.67 7.58
N ALA A 187 12.74 3.32 6.47
CA ALA A 187 13.05 2.84 5.14
C ALA A 187 14.27 3.59 4.57
N ASP A 188 15.34 2.86 4.25
CA ASP A 188 16.53 3.35 3.54
C ASP A 188 16.27 3.77 2.06
N SER A 189 15.01 3.91 1.65
CA SER A 189 14.61 4.17 0.26
C SER A 189 13.71 5.40 0.13
N ARG A 190 14.13 6.33 -0.75
CA ARG A 190 13.37 7.55 -1.09
C ARG A 190 12.08 7.26 -1.86
N TYR A 191 11.92 6.06 -2.43
CA TYR A 191 10.71 5.64 -3.14
C TYR A 191 9.46 5.63 -2.25
N ALA A 192 9.53 5.14 -1.00
CA ALA A 192 8.36 5.12 -0.11
C ALA A 192 7.90 6.56 0.19
N ALA A 193 8.88 7.45 0.42
CA ALA A 193 8.66 8.88 0.56
C ALA A 193 8.17 9.54 -0.75
N ALA A 194 8.40 8.97 -1.93
CA ALA A 194 7.94 9.53 -3.20
C ALA A 194 6.42 9.40 -3.41
N TRP A 195 5.74 8.48 -2.73
CA TRP A 195 4.31 8.20 -2.97
C TRP A 195 3.44 8.37 -1.72
N TYR A 196 3.99 8.03 -0.56
CA TYR A 196 3.39 8.34 0.71
C TYR A 196 3.98 9.67 1.24
N PRO A 197 3.35 10.34 2.21
CA PRO A 197 4.03 11.40 2.97
C PRO A 197 5.40 10.88 3.44
N ALA A 198 6.44 11.70 3.33
CA ALA A 198 7.63 11.43 4.13
C ALA A 198 7.21 11.60 5.60
N GLU A 199 7.74 10.78 6.51
CA GLU A 199 7.78 11.16 7.92
C GLU A 199 8.75 12.34 8.00
N ASP A 200 8.26 13.54 7.72
CA ASP A 200 9.03 14.75 7.96
C ASP A 200 9.22 14.85 9.47
N SER A 201 10.48 14.79 9.90
CA SER A 201 10.89 14.94 11.30
C SER A 201 10.64 16.38 11.81
N GLU A 202 9.88 16.44 12.92
CA GLU A 202 9.76 17.48 13.99
C GLU A 202 8.86 18.72 13.82
N PRO A 203 8.33 19.33 14.93
CA PRO A 203 8.25 18.87 16.33
C PRO A 203 6.80 18.60 16.81
N ALA A 204 6.66 18.12 18.04
CA ALA A 204 5.37 17.87 18.70
C ALA A 204 4.44 19.09 18.68
N VAL A 205 3.16 18.89 18.32
CA VAL A 205 2.12 19.91 18.50
C VAL A 205 0.85 19.26 19.08
N ARG A 206 0.36 19.85 20.16
CA ARG A 206 -0.90 19.52 20.84
C ARG A 206 -2.11 19.98 20.04
N VAL A 207 -3.17 19.18 20.06
CA VAL A 207 -4.47 19.47 19.47
C VAL A 207 -5.42 20.10 20.50
N SER A 208 -6.21 21.08 20.06
CA SER A 208 -7.42 21.64 20.68
C SER A 208 -8.32 22.11 19.53
N ARG A 209 -9.66 22.05 19.51
CA ARG A 209 -10.71 21.41 20.31
C ARG A 209 -11.97 21.48 19.41
N ALA A 210 -12.77 20.42 19.40
CA ALA A 210 -14.23 20.51 19.45
C ALA A 210 -14.65 19.48 20.50
N ASP A 211 -15.59 19.82 21.39
CA ASP A 211 -15.89 19.13 22.66
C ASP A 211 -16.23 17.63 22.56
N TRP A 212 -15.23 16.81 22.29
CA TRP A 212 -15.35 15.35 22.23
C TRP A 212 -14.07 14.78 22.86
N SER A 213 -14.23 14.07 23.97
CA SER A 213 -13.12 13.53 24.76
C SER A 213 -12.28 12.56 23.91
N SER A 214 -10.97 12.76 23.97
CA SER A 214 -9.96 11.91 23.36
C SER A 214 -10.19 10.44 23.71
N ALA A 215 -10.35 9.58 22.71
CA ALA A 215 -10.37 8.14 22.92
C ALA A 215 -8.97 7.70 23.39
N ASP A 216 -8.88 7.30 24.65
CA ASP A 216 -7.72 6.64 25.21
C ASP A 216 -7.50 5.31 24.48
N ARG A 217 -6.25 4.85 24.44
CA ARG A 217 -5.71 3.74 23.62
C ARG A 217 -6.57 2.47 23.71
N GLY A 218 -7.60 2.37 22.87
CA GLY A 218 -8.55 1.26 22.86
C GLY A 218 -8.26 0.25 21.75
N THR A 219 -8.81 -0.95 21.91
CA THR A 219 -8.87 -1.96 20.84
C THR A 219 -9.63 -1.40 19.62
N SER A 220 -9.49 -2.03 18.45
CA SER A 220 -10.28 -1.67 17.26
C SER A 220 -11.79 -1.73 17.50
N GLN A 221 -12.22 -2.59 18.42
CA GLN A 221 -13.59 -2.65 18.90
C GLN A 221 -13.99 -1.38 19.66
N ALA A 222 -13.16 -0.92 20.60
CA ALA A 222 -13.42 0.34 21.32
C ALA A 222 -13.48 1.55 20.38
N LEU A 223 -12.62 1.59 19.35
CA LEU A 223 -12.68 2.63 18.31
C LEU A 223 -14.00 2.56 17.52
N GLY A 224 -14.44 1.36 17.13
CA GLY A 224 -15.72 1.16 16.44
C GLY A 224 -16.93 1.57 17.30
N GLU A 225 -16.95 1.15 18.56
CA GLU A 225 -17.99 1.51 19.54
C GLU A 225 -18.05 3.02 19.77
N TRP A 226 -16.88 3.66 19.89
CA TRP A 226 -16.78 5.10 20.04
C TRP A 226 -17.30 5.84 18.80
N ILE A 227 -16.90 5.44 17.58
CA ILE A 227 -17.41 6.02 16.32
C ILE A 227 -18.94 5.87 16.24
N THR A 228 -19.46 4.72 16.65
CA THR A 228 -20.90 4.47 16.72
C THR A 228 -21.58 5.42 17.69
N GLY A 229 -21.00 5.64 18.88
CA GLY A 229 -21.48 6.60 19.87
C GLY A 229 -21.49 8.06 19.36
N GLN A 230 -20.58 8.41 18.44
CA GLN A 230 -20.58 9.70 17.76
C GLN A 230 -21.63 9.83 16.64
N GLN A 231 -22.39 8.77 16.36
CA GLN A 231 -23.45 8.74 15.33
C GLN A 231 -22.96 9.26 13.97
N LEU A 232 -21.75 8.88 13.55
CA LEU A 232 -21.23 9.34 12.26
C LEU A 232 -22.01 8.75 11.10
N ASP A 233 -22.26 9.59 10.10
CA ASP A 233 -22.78 9.14 8.82
C ASP A 233 -21.67 8.55 7.95
N LEU A 234 -20.51 9.20 7.90
CA LEU A 234 -19.37 8.80 7.05
C LEU A 234 -18.05 9.01 7.78
N CYS A 235 -17.15 8.04 7.72
CA CYS A 235 -15.78 8.17 8.20
C CYS A 235 -14.80 8.23 7.03
N VAL A 236 -14.00 9.28 6.95
CA VAL A 236 -12.96 9.48 5.94
C VAL A 236 -11.64 8.97 6.48
N LEU A 237 -11.08 7.94 5.85
CA LEU A 237 -9.82 7.33 6.26
C LEU A 237 -8.66 7.95 5.47
N SER A 238 -7.59 8.31 6.18
CA SER A 238 -6.37 8.84 5.56
C SER A 238 -5.14 8.28 6.25
N GLY A 239 -4.34 7.50 5.52
CA GLY A 239 -3.09 6.94 6.04
C GLY A 239 -3.28 5.84 7.09
N MET A 240 -4.41 5.13 7.03
CA MET A 240 -4.70 4.02 7.93
C MET A 240 -4.13 2.69 7.40
N PRO A 241 -3.64 1.80 8.28
CA PRO A 241 -3.41 0.40 7.93
C PRO A 241 -4.76 -0.31 7.67
N LEU A 242 -4.74 -1.64 7.53
CA LEU A 242 -5.96 -2.43 7.37
C LEU A 242 -6.95 -2.10 8.51
N VAL A 243 -8.14 -1.62 8.14
CA VAL A 243 -9.15 -1.15 9.09
C VAL A 243 -10.04 -2.32 9.51
N PRO A 244 -10.13 -2.62 10.82
CA PRO A 244 -10.95 -3.74 11.31
C PRO A 244 -12.44 -3.54 11.04
N GLU A 245 -13.17 -4.65 10.92
CA GLU A 245 -14.59 -4.64 10.56
C GLU A 245 -15.45 -3.79 11.50
N ALA A 246 -15.16 -3.81 12.81
CA ALA A 246 -15.85 -2.99 13.80
C ALA A 246 -15.80 -1.49 13.48
N VAL A 247 -14.71 -1.01 12.88
CA VAL A 247 -14.55 0.39 12.46
C VAL A 247 -15.19 0.63 11.10
N VAL A 248 -15.02 -0.31 10.14
CA VAL A 248 -15.62 -0.22 8.80
C VAL A 248 -17.14 -0.06 8.85
N ARG A 249 -17.78 -0.74 9.82
CA ARG A 249 -19.24 -0.80 9.96
C ARG A 249 -19.82 0.24 10.93
N ALA A 250 -18.98 1.00 11.63
CA ALA A 250 -19.44 1.91 12.66
C ALA A 250 -20.21 3.13 12.12
N PRO A 251 -19.78 3.80 11.02
CA PRO A 251 -20.56 4.89 10.44
C PRO A 251 -21.77 4.36 9.65
N ARG A 252 -22.87 5.13 9.63
CA ARG A 252 -24.14 4.73 8.98
C ARG A 252 -23.98 4.36 7.50
N ILE A 253 -23.23 5.15 6.74
CA ILE A 253 -22.95 4.91 5.31
C ILE A 253 -21.72 4.01 5.15
N GLY A 254 -20.72 4.22 5.99
CA GLY A 254 -19.49 3.43 6.06
C GLY A 254 -18.23 4.29 6.08
N CYS A 255 -17.11 3.67 5.74
CA CYS A 255 -15.80 4.33 5.68
C CYS A 255 -15.38 4.57 4.24
N VAL A 256 -14.94 5.78 3.90
CA VAL A 256 -14.36 6.13 2.60
C VAL A 256 -12.85 6.22 2.68
N ASN A 257 -12.14 5.66 1.70
CA ASN A 257 -10.69 5.80 1.55
C ASN A 257 -10.33 6.11 0.09
N ALA A 258 -9.24 6.82 -0.14
CA ALA A 258 -8.70 7.07 -1.48
C ALA A 258 -7.50 6.18 -1.77
N HIS A 259 -7.65 5.33 -2.77
CA HIS A 259 -6.57 4.51 -3.32
C HIS A 259 -5.94 5.19 -4.54
N ASN A 260 -4.61 5.07 -4.72
CA ASN A 260 -3.88 5.70 -5.83
C ASN A 260 -3.62 4.75 -7.02
N GLY A 261 -4.33 3.62 -7.07
CA GLY A 261 -4.35 2.70 -8.21
C GLY A 261 -5.67 2.75 -8.97
N ALA A 262 -5.60 2.48 -10.27
CA ALA A 262 -6.79 2.30 -11.10
C ALA A 262 -7.48 0.97 -10.73
N LEU A 263 -8.58 1.06 -9.98
CA LEU A 263 -9.35 -0.10 -9.56
C LEU A 263 -10.26 -0.62 -10.68
N PRO A 264 -10.45 -1.95 -10.79
CA PRO A 264 -9.88 -3.01 -9.94
C PRO A 264 -8.43 -3.39 -10.32
N ARG A 265 -7.88 -2.90 -11.44
CA ARG A 265 -6.59 -3.37 -12.01
C ARG A 265 -5.43 -3.34 -11.00
N TYR A 266 -5.20 -2.22 -10.32
CA TYR A 266 -4.10 -2.06 -9.37
C TYR A 266 -4.64 -1.96 -7.94
N ARG A 267 -4.70 -3.08 -7.23
CA ARG A 267 -5.07 -3.15 -5.80
C ARG A 267 -3.84 -3.26 -4.91
N GLY A 268 -3.98 -2.88 -3.65
CA GLY A 268 -2.95 -3.06 -2.63
C GLY A 268 -1.91 -1.96 -2.64
N MET A 269 -0.65 -2.33 -2.42
CA MET A 269 0.39 -1.36 -2.11
C MET A 269 1.17 -0.94 -3.36
N ASP A 270 1.77 0.25 -3.29
CA ASP A 270 2.69 0.78 -4.31
C ASP A 270 2.11 0.85 -5.74
N ALA A 271 0.79 1.00 -5.86
CA ALA A 271 0.05 0.91 -7.12
C ALA A 271 0.62 1.78 -8.26
N VAL A 272 1.11 2.99 -7.94
CA VAL A 272 1.74 3.87 -8.94
C VAL A 272 3.06 3.29 -9.45
N GLY A 273 3.92 2.75 -8.59
CA GLY A 273 5.17 2.13 -9.05
C GLY A 273 4.95 0.83 -9.80
N TRP A 274 3.95 0.03 -9.39
CA TRP A 274 3.52 -1.12 -10.19
C TRP A 274 3.04 -0.71 -11.58
N ALA A 275 2.25 0.34 -11.68
CA ALA A 275 1.83 0.89 -12.96
C ALA A 275 3.02 1.36 -13.82
N LEU A 276 4.04 1.98 -13.22
CA LEU A 276 5.26 2.39 -13.93
C LEU A 276 6.11 1.19 -14.40
N ILE A 277 6.30 0.17 -13.56
CA ILE A 277 7.02 -1.06 -13.92
C ILE A 277 6.28 -1.82 -15.02
N GLU A 278 4.94 -1.83 -14.98
CA GLU A 278 4.10 -2.38 -16.04
C GLU A 278 3.96 -1.46 -17.26
N GLN A 279 4.71 -0.35 -17.31
CA GLN A 279 4.77 0.55 -18.45
C GLN A 279 3.40 1.15 -18.81
N ASN A 280 2.58 1.39 -17.80
CA ASN A 280 1.26 1.99 -17.95
C ASN A 280 1.35 3.52 -17.91
N THR A 281 0.87 4.17 -18.95
CA THR A 281 0.89 5.64 -19.11
C THR A 281 -0.21 6.34 -18.30
N THR A 282 -1.17 5.59 -17.77
CA THR A 282 -2.33 6.11 -17.03
C THR A 282 -2.44 5.45 -15.67
N ILE A 283 -2.63 6.28 -14.63
CA ILE A 283 -3.02 5.86 -13.29
C ILE A 283 -4.35 6.51 -12.93
N SER A 284 -4.98 6.08 -11.83
CA SER A 284 -6.18 6.75 -11.31
C SER A 284 -6.15 6.76 -9.80
N CYS A 285 -6.67 7.83 -9.20
CA CYS A 285 -7.06 7.81 -7.79
C CYS A 285 -8.53 7.42 -7.69
N SER A 286 -8.90 6.57 -6.75
CA SER A 286 -10.26 6.06 -6.59
C SER A 286 -10.69 6.23 -5.14
N ALA A 287 -11.74 7.00 -4.88
CA ALA A 287 -12.42 6.99 -3.60
C ALA A 287 -13.38 5.81 -3.56
N GLN A 288 -13.30 4.98 -2.51
CA GLN A 288 -14.14 3.82 -2.34
C GLN A 288 -14.77 3.80 -0.95
N ILE A 289 -16.03 3.36 -0.85
CA ILE A 289 -16.56 2.85 0.41
C ILE A 289 -15.89 1.51 0.66
N ILE A 290 -15.02 1.46 1.67
CA ILE A 290 -14.20 0.29 1.94
C ILE A 290 -15.03 -0.85 2.54
N THR A 291 -14.49 -2.05 2.39
CA THR A 291 -14.98 -3.28 3.02
C THR A 291 -13.80 -3.94 3.74
N THR A 292 -14.00 -5.11 4.35
CA THR A 292 -12.94 -5.83 5.07
C THR A 292 -11.82 -6.38 4.18
N GLY A 293 -11.98 -6.34 2.86
CA GLY A 293 -10.96 -6.72 1.89
C GLY A 293 -10.15 -5.54 1.35
N VAL A 294 -8.97 -5.84 0.82
CA VAL A 294 -8.02 -4.82 0.30
C VAL A 294 -8.44 -4.33 -1.08
N ASP A 295 -8.86 -3.07 -1.13
CA ASP A 295 -9.22 -2.31 -2.34
C ASP A 295 -10.23 -3.00 -3.25
N ILE A 296 -11.25 -3.60 -2.62
CA ILE A 296 -12.39 -4.22 -3.31
C ILE A 296 -13.70 -3.53 -2.96
N GLY A 297 -13.66 -2.33 -2.37
CA GLY A 297 -14.84 -1.58 -2.00
C GLY A 297 -15.58 -0.96 -3.20
N THR A 298 -16.76 -0.41 -2.95
CA THR A 298 -17.52 0.30 -3.99
C THR A 298 -16.83 1.61 -4.35
N VAL A 299 -16.44 1.77 -5.61
CA VAL A 299 -15.85 3.01 -6.11
C VAL A 299 -16.92 4.09 -6.27
N ILE A 300 -16.70 5.25 -5.65
CA ILE A 300 -17.62 6.40 -5.62
C ILE A 300 -17.17 7.51 -6.56
N ALA A 301 -15.86 7.73 -6.68
CA ALA A 301 -15.26 8.73 -7.55
C ALA A 301 -13.89 8.27 -8.04
N THR A 302 -13.55 8.63 -9.28
CA THR A 302 -12.26 8.28 -9.90
C THR A 302 -11.63 9.48 -10.59
N ALA A 303 -10.34 9.68 -10.36
CA ALA A 303 -9.54 10.70 -11.02
C ALA A 303 -8.41 10.05 -11.84
N PRO A 304 -8.69 9.60 -13.08
CA PRO A 304 -7.65 9.13 -13.99
C PRO A 304 -6.74 10.28 -14.42
N MET A 305 -5.45 10.00 -14.54
CA MET A 305 -4.44 10.97 -14.95
C MET A 305 -3.27 10.28 -15.65
N SER A 306 -2.56 11.05 -16.49
CA SER A 306 -1.29 10.59 -17.05
C SER A 306 -0.22 10.45 -15.97
N VAL A 307 0.67 9.47 -16.09
CA VAL A 307 1.90 9.43 -15.29
C VAL A 307 2.84 10.59 -15.65
N PHE A 308 2.71 11.17 -16.84
CA PHE A 308 3.51 12.30 -17.29
C PHE A 308 2.84 13.65 -17.00
N PRO A 309 3.63 14.72 -16.74
CA PRO A 309 5.08 14.71 -16.52
C PRO A 309 5.44 14.11 -15.15
N LEU A 310 6.53 13.33 -15.09
CA LEU A 310 6.96 12.58 -13.89
C LEU A 310 7.31 13.52 -12.71
N GLN A 311 7.86 14.70 -13.02
CA GLN A 311 8.29 15.71 -12.04
C GLN A 311 7.16 16.14 -11.11
N THR A 312 5.92 16.16 -11.61
CA THR A 312 4.75 16.61 -10.86
C THR A 312 3.84 15.47 -10.46
N LEU A 313 4.16 14.23 -10.85
CA LEU A 313 3.29 13.06 -10.67
C LEU A 313 2.89 12.87 -9.21
N ARG A 314 3.84 12.87 -8.27
CA ARG A 314 3.57 12.78 -6.82
C ARG A 314 2.56 13.83 -6.35
N ARG A 315 2.75 15.09 -6.76
CA ARG A 315 1.87 16.20 -6.38
C ARG A 315 0.47 16.02 -6.96
N ARG A 316 0.38 15.64 -8.23
CA ARG A 316 -0.89 15.40 -8.94
C ARG A 316 -1.67 14.23 -8.33
N VAL A 317 -1.00 13.14 -7.96
CA VAL A 317 -1.61 12.01 -7.25
C VAL A 317 -2.22 12.46 -5.92
N ARG A 318 -1.48 13.22 -5.10
CA ARG A 318 -2.00 13.73 -3.82
C ARG A 318 -3.21 14.64 -4.02
N GLN A 319 -3.14 15.55 -4.98
CA GLN A 319 -4.25 16.45 -5.30
C GLN A 319 -5.49 15.65 -5.73
N ALA A 320 -5.30 14.64 -6.57
CA ALA A 320 -6.39 13.77 -7.01
C ALA A 320 -6.98 12.92 -5.88
N GLN A 321 -6.17 12.42 -4.93
CA GLN A 321 -6.70 11.71 -3.75
C GLN A 321 -7.61 12.61 -2.91
N VAL A 322 -7.18 13.84 -2.63
CA VAL A 322 -8.01 14.82 -1.90
C VAL A 322 -9.27 15.16 -2.69
N GLN A 323 -9.16 15.29 -4.02
CA GLN A 323 -10.29 15.57 -4.90
C GLN A 323 -11.33 14.45 -4.83
N VAL A 324 -10.94 13.19 -5.06
CA VAL A 324 -11.91 12.07 -5.04
C VAL A 324 -12.54 11.85 -3.67
N ILE A 325 -11.82 12.11 -2.57
CA ILE A 325 -12.43 12.10 -1.22
C ILE A 325 -13.49 13.18 -1.09
N THR A 326 -13.18 14.41 -1.53
CA THR A 326 -14.12 15.52 -1.47
C THR A 326 -15.37 15.21 -2.29
N ASP A 327 -15.20 14.66 -3.49
CA ASP A 327 -16.31 14.26 -4.37
C ASP A 327 -17.13 13.11 -3.78
N ALA A 328 -16.50 12.18 -3.06
CA ALA A 328 -17.21 11.11 -2.36
C ALA A 328 -18.02 11.64 -1.16
N VAL A 329 -17.47 12.60 -0.41
CA VAL A 329 -18.17 13.31 0.67
C VAL A 329 -19.36 14.10 0.11
N ASP A 330 -19.20 14.78 -1.02
CA ASP A 330 -20.29 15.51 -1.70
C ASP A 330 -21.43 14.57 -2.13
N GLN A 331 -21.10 13.34 -2.54
CA GLN A 331 -22.10 12.34 -2.91
C GLN A 331 -22.75 11.62 -1.73
N ALA A 332 -22.18 11.71 -0.52
CA ALA A 332 -22.62 10.98 0.67
C ALA A 332 -24.14 11.01 0.94
N PRO A 333 -24.87 12.14 0.76
CA PRO A 333 -26.32 12.17 0.95
C PRO A 333 -27.10 11.18 0.05
N ASN A 334 -26.52 10.81 -1.10
CA ASN A 334 -27.15 9.94 -2.10
C ASN A 334 -26.65 8.49 -2.05
N LEU A 335 -25.76 8.17 -1.11
CA LEU A 335 -25.17 6.83 -1.01
C LEU A 335 -26.08 5.90 -0.19
N ASP A 336 -26.21 4.67 -0.66
CA ASP A 336 -26.88 3.59 0.07
C ASP A 336 -26.02 3.14 1.27
N ASN A 337 -26.64 2.97 2.44
CA ASN A 337 -26.01 2.46 3.66
C ASN A 337 -25.53 1.00 3.52
N ALA A 338 -25.89 0.31 2.45
CA ALA A 338 -25.45 -1.05 2.13
C ALA A 338 -24.20 -1.11 1.23
N LEU A 339 -23.65 0.02 0.77
CA LEU A 339 -22.53 0.03 -0.19
C LEU A 339 -21.25 -0.67 0.32
N TRP A 340 -21.05 -0.76 1.64
CA TRP A 340 -19.92 -1.50 2.23
C TRP A 340 -20.00 -3.03 2.01
N LYS A 341 -21.18 -3.55 1.64
CA LYS A 341 -21.40 -4.96 1.29
C LYS A 341 -21.02 -5.26 -0.16
N HIS A 342 -21.13 -4.27 -1.04
CA HIS A 342 -20.80 -4.42 -2.44
C HIS A 342 -19.29 -4.53 -2.61
N ARG A 343 -18.87 -5.39 -3.55
CA ARG A 343 -17.47 -5.66 -3.84
C ARG A 343 -17.22 -5.56 -5.33
N ILE A 344 -16.18 -4.83 -5.72
CA ILE A 344 -15.70 -4.90 -7.09
C ILE A 344 -14.94 -6.22 -7.29
N GLU A 345 -15.24 -6.90 -8.39
CA GLU A 345 -14.62 -8.17 -8.75
C GLU A 345 -13.38 -7.98 -9.64
N GLY A 346 -12.50 -8.97 -9.62
CA GLY A 346 -11.31 -9.02 -10.47
C GLY A 346 -10.16 -8.14 -9.99
N GLY A 347 -9.29 -7.80 -10.94
CA GLY A 347 -8.09 -7.02 -10.68
C GLY A 347 -6.94 -7.80 -10.06
N THR A 348 -5.78 -7.14 -9.95
CA THR A 348 -4.57 -7.73 -9.42
C THR A 348 -4.21 -7.09 -8.09
N LEU A 349 -4.04 -7.92 -7.05
CA LEU A 349 -3.52 -7.50 -5.76
C LEU A 349 -1.99 -7.45 -5.84
N TYR A 350 -1.46 -6.25 -5.67
CA TYR A 350 -0.03 -5.99 -5.58
C TYR A 350 0.39 -5.76 -4.12
N PHE A 351 1.65 -6.04 -3.87
CA PHE A 351 2.27 -5.95 -2.55
C PHE A 351 3.34 -4.87 -2.56
N ARG A 352 3.84 -4.52 -1.39
CA ARG A 352 4.92 -3.52 -1.28
C ARG A 352 6.10 -3.95 -2.16
N LEU A 353 6.65 -3.01 -2.93
CA LEU A 353 7.78 -3.26 -3.79
C LEU A 353 9.02 -3.56 -2.95
N HIS A 354 9.74 -4.59 -3.38
CA HIS A 354 11.05 -4.94 -2.89
C HIS A 354 12.02 -3.78 -3.09
N HIS A 355 12.94 -3.56 -2.15
CA HIS A 355 13.83 -2.39 -2.18
C HIS A 355 14.66 -2.32 -3.47
N ARG A 356 15.12 -3.46 -4.00
CA ARG A 356 15.86 -3.52 -5.27
C ARG A 356 15.01 -3.04 -6.47
N LEU A 357 13.74 -3.40 -6.53
CA LEU A 357 12.82 -2.91 -7.57
C LEU A 357 12.53 -1.42 -7.42
N ARG A 358 12.40 -0.94 -6.17
CA ARG A 358 12.23 0.49 -5.88
C ARG A 358 13.45 1.30 -6.33
N THR A 359 14.65 0.83 -6.01
CA THR A 359 15.90 1.47 -6.44
C THR A 359 16.04 1.47 -7.97
N ALA A 360 15.68 0.37 -8.63
CA ALA A 360 15.65 0.28 -10.08
C ALA A 360 14.71 1.34 -10.70
N LEU A 361 13.49 1.44 -10.17
CA LEU A 361 12.52 2.44 -10.62
C LEU A 361 12.99 3.88 -10.35
N ASP A 362 13.58 4.16 -9.19
CA ASP A 362 14.15 5.47 -8.85
C ASP A 362 15.27 5.88 -9.84
N ARG A 363 16.12 4.93 -10.25
CA ARG A 363 17.16 5.16 -11.27
C ARG A 363 16.53 5.46 -12.63
N ALA A 364 15.61 4.61 -13.10
CA ALA A 364 14.93 4.79 -14.38
C ALA A 364 14.21 6.15 -14.50
N VAL A 365 13.52 6.57 -13.44
CA VAL A 365 12.85 7.89 -13.38
C VAL A 365 13.87 9.02 -13.40
N ARG A 366 14.93 8.95 -12.59
CA ARG A 366 15.98 9.99 -12.53
C ARG A 366 16.63 10.21 -13.88
N ASP A 367 16.98 9.12 -14.58
CA ASP A 367 17.64 9.18 -15.88
C ASP A 367 16.74 9.81 -16.96
N SER A 368 15.44 9.52 -16.92
CA SER A 368 14.45 10.15 -17.81
C SER A 368 14.34 11.66 -17.55
N LEU A 369 14.42 12.08 -16.28
CA LEU A 369 14.32 13.49 -15.89
C LEU A 369 15.56 14.31 -16.25
N THR A 370 16.77 13.73 -16.18
CA THR A 370 18.02 14.44 -16.52
C THR A 370 18.14 14.67 -18.03
N GLN A 371 17.78 13.69 -18.86
CA GLN A 371 17.89 13.81 -20.32
C GLN A 371 16.89 14.82 -20.92
N ARG A 372 15.64 14.88 -20.43
CA ARG A 372 14.66 15.88 -20.92
C ARG A 372 15.10 17.33 -20.64
N ARG A 373 15.92 17.58 -19.61
CA ARG A 373 16.49 18.91 -19.34
C ARG A 373 17.62 19.32 -20.29
N GLY A 374 18.30 18.35 -20.92
CA GLY A 374 19.38 18.62 -21.88
C GLY A 374 18.91 18.79 -23.33
N GLY A 375 17.65 18.46 -23.65
CA GLY A 375 17.08 18.61 -24.99
C GLY A 375 16.39 19.95 -25.27
N ASP A 376 16.08 20.73 -24.23
CA ASP A 376 15.43 22.06 -24.34
C ASP A 376 16.44 23.23 -24.52
N THR A 377 17.73 22.93 -24.71
CA THR A 377 18.80 23.95 -24.86
C THR A 377 19.44 23.97 -26.25
N SER A 378 18.74 23.49 -27.29
CA SER A 378 19.26 23.46 -28.67
C SER A 378 18.32 24.13 -29.65
#